data_AF-A0A2I0KTK3-F1
#
_entry.id   AF-A0A2I0KTK3-F1
#
_cell.length_a   1.000
_cell.length_b   1.000
_cell.length_c   1.000
_cell.angle_alpha   90.00
_cell.angle_beta   90.00
_cell.angle_gamma   90.00
#
_symmetry.space_group_name_H-M   'P 1'
#
loop_
_entity.id
_entity.type
_entity.pdbx_description
1 polymer ?
#
loop_
_entity_poly.entity_id
_entity_poly.type
_entity_poly.pdbx_seq_one_letter_code
_entity_poly.pdbx_strand_id
1 'polypeptide(L)'
;YVVLGDGCQMEGIANEACSLAGHWGLGKLIAFYDDNHISIDGDTEIAFTESVDTRFEGLGWHVIWVKNGNTGYDDIRAAIKEAKAVKDKPTLIKITTTIGFGSPNKANSYSVHGSALGAKEVDATRKNLGWPYEPFHVPEDVKKHWSRHIPDGAAYEAEWNAKFAEYEKKYKEEAGELKSIINGELPAGWEKALPTYTPESPADATRNLSQQNLNALAKVIPGLLGGSADLASSNMTLLKMFGDFQKDTPEERNVRYLYQQIHVCLKF
;
A
#
# COMPACT_ATOMS: atom_id res chain seq x y z
N TYR A 1 -2.64 -4.87 1.60
CA TYR A 1 -4.04 -4.44 1.48
C TYR A 1 -4.12 -2.96 1.77
N VAL A 2 -5.07 -2.26 1.17
CA VAL A 2 -5.36 -0.84 1.42
C VAL A 2 -6.87 -0.68 1.54
N VAL A 3 -7.36 0.18 2.43
CA VAL A 3 -8.76 0.65 2.44
C VAL A 3 -8.75 2.13 2.11
N LEU A 4 -9.59 2.55 1.18
CA LEU A 4 -9.67 3.91 0.67
C LEU A 4 -11.12 4.28 0.37
N GLY A 5 -11.43 5.57 0.34
CA GLY A 5 -12.77 6.09 0.00
C GLY A 5 -12.72 7.10 -1.16
N ASP A 6 -13.83 7.79 -1.39
CA ASP A 6 -14.00 8.74 -2.50
C ASP A 6 -12.93 9.84 -2.50
N GLY A 7 -12.59 10.39 -1.32
CA GLY A 7 -11.53 11.39 -1.18
C GLY A 7 -10.19 10.94 -1.74
N CYS A 8 -9.80 9.69 -1.50
CA CYS A 8 -8.58 9.12 -2.06
C CYS A 8 -8.67 8.97 -3.58
N GLN A 9 -9.86 8.70 -4.11
CA GLN A 9 -10.07 8.53 -5.55
C GLN A 9 -10.00 9.85 -6.33
N MET A 10 -10.35 10.97 -5.68
CA MET A 10 -10.27 12.31 -6.25
C MET A 10 -8.83 12.86 -6.28
N GLU A 11 -7.94 12.38 -5.41
CA GLU A 11 -6.57 12.87 -5.31
C GLU A 11 -5.70 12.36 -6.47
N GLY A 12 -5.08 13.29 -7.21
CA GLY A 12 -4.26 12.95 -8.39
C GLY A 12 -3.10 12.00 -8.07
N ILE A 13 -2.55 12.07 -6.86
CA ILE A 13 -1.47 11.17 -6.38
C ILE A 13 -1.91 9.70 -6.35
N ALA A 14 -3.19 9.42 -6.09
CA ALA A 14 -3.70 8.06 -6.11
C ALA A 14 -3.74 7.51 -7.54
N ASN A 15 -4.09 8.35 -8.51
CA ASN A 15 -4.06 7.97 -9.92
C ASN A 15 -2.63 7.70 -10.42
N GLU A 16 -1.66 8.53 -10.00
CA GLU A 16 -0.23 8.29 -10.22
C GLU A 16 0.18 6.90 -9.69
N ALA A 17 -0.01 6.67 -8.38
CA ALA A 17 0.36 5.42 -7.72
C ALA A 17 -0.33 4.20 -8.35
N CYS A 18 -1.62 4.30 -8.68
CA CYS A 18 -2.37 3.20 -9.29
C CYS A 18 -1.94 2.94 -10.72
N SER A 19 -1.54 3.96 -11.48
CA SER A 19 -0.95 3.79 -12.81
C SER A 19 0.36 3.01 -12.75
N LEU A 20 1.26 3.33 -11.81
CA LEU A 20 2.51 2.56 -11.62
C LEU A 20 2.23 1.13 -11.15
N ALA A 21 1.32 0.95 -10.19
CA ALA A 21 1.00 -0.38 -9.69
C ALA A 21 0.42 -1.30 -10.77
N GLY A 22 -0.40 -0.75 -11.67
CA GLY A 22 -0.92 -1.44 -12.84
C GLY A 22 0.17 -1.77 -13.86
N HIS A 23 1.04 -0.81 -14.17
CA HIS A 23 2.20 -1.00 -15.04
C HIS A 23 3.14 -2.10 -14.53
N TRP A 24 3.46 -2.11 -13.24
CA TRP A 24 4.30 -3.13 -12.61
C TRP A 24 3.58 -4.46 -12.37
N GLY A 25 2.27 -4.54 -12.59
CA GLY A 25 1.49 -5.76 -12.40
C GLY A 25 1.54 -6.30 -10.97
N LEU A 26 1.43 -5.42 -9.96
CA LEU A 26 1.57 -5.76 -8.54
C LEU A 26 0.43 -6.67 -8.02
N GLY A 27 0.38 -7.95 -8.41
CA GLY A 27 -0.75 -8.85 -8.12
C GLY A 27 -0.91 -9.31 -6.67
N LYS A 28 -0.08 -8.82 -5.74
CA LYS A 28 -0.30 -8.98 -4.30
C LYS A 28 -0.97 -7.75 -3.68
N LEU A 29 -1.13 -6.66 -4.43
CA LEU A 29 -1.82 -5.45 -4.00
C LEU A 29 -3.32 -5.61 -4.21
N ILE A 30 -4.07 -5.51 -3.11
CA ILE A 30 -5.53 -5.54 -3.10
C ILE A 30 -6.01 -4.29 -2.36
N ALA A 31 -6.77 -3.44 -3.04
CA ALA A 31 -7.38 -2.24 -2.50
C ALA A 31 -8.88 -2.44 -2.32
N PHE A 32 -9.41 -2.07 -1.16
CA PHE A 32 -10.85 -2.01 -0.88
C PHE A 32 -11.28 -0.56 -0.99
N TYR A 33 -12.17 -0.28 -1.94
CA TYR A 33 -12.78 1.02 -2.08
C TYR A 33 -14.14 1.01 -1.40
N ASP A 34 -14.25 1.77 -0.31
CA ASP A 34 -15.52 2.09 0.33
C ASP A 34 -16.29 3.09 -0.53
N ASP A 35 -17.16 2.56 -1.38
CA ASP A 35 -17.98 3.27 -2.37
C ASP A 35 -19.33 3.64 -1.74
N ASN A 36 -19.33 4.68 -0.91
CA ASN A 36 -20.50 5.07 -0.13
C ASN A 36 -21.23 6.31 -0.67
N HIS A 37 -20.71 6.92 -1.75
CA HIS A 37 -21.28 8.05 -2.48
C HIS A 37 -21.45 9.34 -1.64
N ILE A 38 -20.77 9.45 -0.49
CA ILE A 38 -20.85 10.60 0.40
C ILE A 38 -19.45 11.16 0.69
N SER A 39 -19.24 12.40 0.28
CA SER A 39 -18.14 13.25 0.72
C SER A 39 -18.53 14.10 1.94
N ILE A 40 -17.57 14.85 2.49
CA ILE A 40 -17.85 15.76 3.61
C ILE A 40 -18.85 16.87 3.27
N ASP A 41 -18.88 17.32 2.01
CA ASP A 41 -19.73 18.41 1.54
C ASP A 41 -21.09 17.93 1.00
N GLY A 42 -21.33 16.62 0.96
CA GLY A 42 -22.58 16.06 0.44
C GLY A 42 -22.39 14.81 -0.40
N ASP A 43 -23.42 14.52 -1.18
CA ASP A 43 -23.40 13.49 -2.21
C ASP A 43 -22.23 13.71 -3.18
N THR A 44 -21.51 12.65 -3.54
CA THR A 44 -20.38 12.74 -4.47
C THR A 44 -20.79 13.24 -5.85
N GLU A 45 -22.05 13.09 -6.25
CA GLU A 45 -22.57 13.56 -7.55
C GLU A 45 -22.35 15.07 -7.81
N ILE A 46 -22.10 15.87 -6.75
CA ILE A 46 -21.82 17.30 -6.90
C ILE A 46 -20.45 17.58 -7.55
N ALA A 47 -19.49 16.65 -7.48
CA ALA A 47 -18.11 16.88 -7.91
C ALA A 47 -17.35 15.63 -8.40
N PHE A 48 -17.89 14.42 -8.22
CA PHE A 48 -17.22 13.15 -8.50
C PHE A 48 -18.20 12.13 -9.08
N THR A 49 -18.29 12.12 -10.42
CA THR A 49 -19.27 11.33 -11.22
C THR A 49 -18.60 10.43 -12.24
N GLU A 50 -17.27 10.24 -12.15
CA GLU A 50 -16.53 9.36 -13.04
C GLU A 50 -16.78 7.87 -12.75
N SER A 51 -16.54 7.03 -13.75
CA SER A 51 -16.52 5.58 -13.55
C SER A 51 -15.16 5.16 -12.99
N VAL A 52 -15.07 5.01 -11.66
CA VAL A 52 -13.85 4.55 -10.98
C VAL A 52 -13.43 3.16 -11.46
N ASP A 53 -14.39 2.26 -11.67
CA ASP A 53 -14.15 0.92 -12.21
C ASP A 53 -13.51 0.99 -13.60
N THR A 54 -14.07 1.78 -14.52
CA THR A 54 -13.50 1.96 -15.86
C THR A 54 -12.12 2.63 -15.82
N ARG A 55 -11.90 3.60 -14.91
CA ARG A 55 -10.57 4.21 -14.73
C ARG A 55 -9.56 3.15 -14.29
N PHE A 56 -9.88 2.32 -13.30
CA PHE A 56 -8.97 1.28 -12.81
C PHE A 56 -8.70 0.19 -13.85
N GLU A 57 -9.70 -0.21 -14.63
CA GLU A 57 -9.49 -1.09 -15.78
C GLU A 57 -8.52 -0.47 -16.79
N GLY A 58 -8.66 0.82 -17.08
CA GLY A 58 -7.74 1.59 -17.94
C GLY A 58 -6.32 1.70 -17.39
N LEU A 59 -6.15 1.67 -16.06
CA LEU A 59 -4.85 1.61 -15.39
C LEU A 59 -4.27 0.18 -15.35
N GLY A 60 -4.97 -0.84 -15.83
CA GLY A 60 -4.50 -2.24 -15.85
C GLY A 60 -4.81 -3.04 -14.59
N TRP A 61 -5.77 -2.61 -13.77
CA TRP A 61 -6.20 -3.31 -12.56
C TRP A 61 -7.25 -4.38 -12.87
N HIS A 62 -7.33 -5.39 -12.00
CA HIS A 62 -8.52 -6.25 -11.89
C HIS A 62 -9.56 -5.55 -11.01
N VAL A 63 -10.81 -5.51 -11.44
CA VAL A 63 -11.89 -4.83 -10.70
C VAL A 63 -12.98 -5.82 -10.33
N ILE A 64 -13.36 -5.83 -9.06
CA ILE A 64 -14.46 -6.64 -8.52
C ILE A 64 -15.44 -5.70 -7.83
N TRP A 65 -16.74 -5.83 -8.09
CA TRP A 65 -17.76 -5.02 -7.45
C TRP A 65 -18.64 -5.86 -6.50
N VAL A 66 -18.52 -5.58 -5.20
CA VAL A 66 -19.41 -6.08 -4.17
C VAL A 66 -20.52 -5.05 -3.92
N LYS A 67 -21.73 -5.35 -4.37
CA LYS A 67 -22.87 -4.41 -4.33
C LYS A 67 -23.49 -4.24 -2.95
N ASN A 68 -23.28 -5.18 -2.02
CA ASN A 68 -23.80 -5.13 -0.66
C ASN A 68 -22.67 -5.28 0.36
N GLY A 69 -21.99 -4.19 0.68
CA GLY A 69 -20.93 -4.18 1.69
C GLY A 69 -21.41 -4.22 3.13
N ASN A 70 -22.67 -3.81 3.39
CA ASN A 70 -23.19 -3.72 4.76
C ASN A 70 -23.39 -5.11 5.40
N THR A 71 -23.86 -6.08 4.61
CA THR A 71 -24.21 -7.43 5.08
C THR A 71 -23.76 -8.57 4.17
N GLY A 72 -23.25 -8.29 2.96
CA GLY A 72 -22.79 -9.29 1.99
C GLY A 72 -21.40 -9.86 2.32
N TYR A 73 -21.21 -10.37 3.53
CA TYR A 73 -19.89 -10.83 3.99
C TYR A 73 -19.32 -11.97 3.15
N ASP A 74 -20.17 -12.85 2.62
CA ASP A 74 -19.72 -13.94 1.74
C ASP A 74 -19.27 -13.44 0.37
N ASP A 75 -19.91 -12.39 -0.17
CA ASP A 75 -19.47 -11.74 -1.41
C ASP A 75 -18.11 -11.06 -1.22
N ILE A 76 -17.88 -10.41 -0.08
CA ILE A 76 -16.58 -9.84 0.29
C ILE A 76 -15.51 -10.95 0.38
N ARG A 77 -15.81 -12.08 1.02
CA ARG A 77 -14.88 -13.22 1.10
C ARG A 77 -14.57 -13.81 -0.27
N ALA A 78 -15.59 -13.94 -1.14
CA ALA A 78 -15.44 -14.42 -2.51
C ALA A 78 -14.55 -13.47 -3.32
N ALA A 79 -14.79 -12.15 -3.23
CA ALA A 79 -13.99 -11.12 -3.88
C ALA A 79 -12.53 -11.16 -3.43
N ILE A 80 -12.25 -11.32 -2.13
CA ILE A 80 -10.88 -11.46 -1.61
C ILE A 80 -10.20 -12.73 -2.16
N LYS A 81 -10.93 -13.84 -2.25
CA LYS A 81 -10.40 -15.09 -2.81
C LYS A 81 -10.08 -14.94 -4.29
N GLU A 82 -10.96 -14.30 -5.06
CA GLU A 82 -10.74 -14.01 -6.48
C GLU A 82 -9.57 -13.06 -6.69
N ALA A 83 -9.51 -11.95 -5.95
CA ALA A 83 -8.42 -10.98 -6.00
C ALA A 83 -7.06 -11.65 -5.73
N LYS A 84 -6.99 -12.56 -4.74
CA LYS A 84 -5.78 -13.34 -4.47
C LYS A 84 -5.42 -14.31 -5.59
N ALA A 85 -6.36 -14.74 -6.43
CA ALA A 85 -6.11 -15.66 -7.53
C ALA A 85 -5.48 -14.95 -8.74
N VAL A 86 -5.78 -13.66 -8.93
CA VAL A 86 -5.11 -12.80 -9.92
C VAL A 86 -3.70 -12.48 -9.44
N LYS A 87 -2.69 -12.83 -10.24
CA LYS A 87 -1.26 -12.75 -9.82
C LYS A 87 -0.46 -11.67 -10.53
N ASP A 88 -0.98 -11.17 -11.64
CA ASP A 88 -0.25 -10.37 -12.60
C ASP A 88 -0.82 -8.94 -12.75
N LYS A 89 -1.83 -8.61 -11.93
CA LYS A 89 -2.48 -7.30 -11.84
C LYS A 89 -2.86 -6.99 -10.39
N PRO A 90 -2.69 -5.74 -9.92
CA PRO A 90 -3.31 -5.31 -8.67
C PRO A 90 -4.85 -5.38 -8.79
N THR A 91 -5.54 -5.56 -7.66
CA THR A 91 -7.00 -5.67 -7.63
C THR A 91 -7.66 -4.54 -6.84
N LEU A 92 -8.69 -3.92 -7.42
CA LEU A 92 -9.63 -3.03 -6.75
C LEU A 92 -10.91 -3.81 -6.46
N ILE A 93 -11.27 -3.92 -5.19
CA ILE A 93 -12.58 -4.40 -4.76
C ILE A 93 -13.40 -3.16 -4.40
N LYS A 94 -14.28 -2.74 -5.32
CA LYS A 94 -15.28 -1.70 -5.09
C LYS A 94 -16.38 -2.29 -4.22
N ILE A 95 -16.63 -1.72 -3.05
CA ILE A 95 -17.62 -2.21 -2.10
C ILE A 95 -18.62 -1.10 -1.85
N THR A 96 -19.85 -1.28 -2.34
CA THR A 96 -20.91 -0.31 -2.08
C THR A 96 -21.40 -0.47 -0.65
N THR A 97 -21.24 0.56 0.17
CA THR A 97 -21.68 0.59 1.57
C THR A 97 -22.65 1.73 1.82
N THR A 98 -23.21 1.79 3.03
CA THR A 98 -23.94 2.96 3.49
C THR A 98 -23.14 3.64 4.59
N ILE A 99 -22.71 4.88 4.37
CA ILE A 99 -22.01 5.62 5.42
C ILE A 99 -22.93 5.80 6.65
N GLY A 100 -22.39 5.58 7.84
CA GLY A 100 -23.18 5.63 9.09
C GLY A 100 -24.22 4.51 9.21
N PHE A 101 -24.06 3.38 8.49
CA PHE A 101 -24.97 2.24 8.54
C PHE A 101 -25.40 1.89 9.98
N GLY A 102 -26.71 1.76 10.18
CA GLY A 102 -27.33 1.50 11.48
C GLY A 102 -27.90 2.75 12.16
N SER A 103 -27.42 3.95 11.86
CA SER A 103 -28.04 5.18 12.35
C SER A 103 -29.38 5.42 11.66
N PRO A 104 -30.52 5.38 12.38
CA PRO A 104 -31.83 5.51 11.75
C PRO A 104 -32.08 6.90 11.15
N ASN A 105 -31.43 7.95 11.68
CA ASN A 105 -31.71 9.33 11.25
C ASN A 105 -30.56 10.00 10.48
N LYS A 106 -29.34 9.45 10.52
CA LYS A 106 -28.15 10.06 9.89
C LYS A 106 -27.40 9.14 8.93
N ALA A 107 -27.78 7.87 8.77
CA ALA A 107 -27.20 7.03 7.73
C ALA A 107 -27.40 7.64 6.35
N ASN A 108 -26.46 7.40 5.43
CA ASN A 108 -26.47 7.92 4.07
C ASN A 108 -26.51 9.47 3.99
N SER A 109 -25.81 10.14 4.90
CA SER A 109 -25.77 11.61 4.97
C SER A 109 -24.37 12.10 5.30
N TYR A 110 -23.92 13.17 4.65
CA TYR A 110 -22.65 13.85 4.95
C TYR A 110 -22.50 14.25 6.43
N SER A 111 -23.62 14.44 7.14
CA SER A 111 -23.61 14.79 8.56
C SER A 111 -22.95 13.74 9.46
N VAL A 112 -22.85 12.47 9.02
CA VAL A 112 -22.19 11.39 9.76
C VAL A 112 -20.68 11.28 9.46
N HIS A 113 -20.18 12.00 8.46
CA HIS A 113 -18.79 11.87 8.00
C HIS A 113 -17.78 12.40 9.02
N GLY A 114 -17.92 13.67 9.41
CA GLY A 114 -16.91 14.39 10.20
C GLY A 114 -17.32 14.75 11.62
N SER A 115 -18.49 14.29 12.09
CA SER A 115 -19.04 14.72 13.38
C SER A 115 -19.55 13.54 14.23
N ALA A 116 -19.46 13.68 15.55
CA ALA A 116 -20.05 12.70 16.46
C ALA A 116 -21.57 12.65 16.25
N LEU A 117 -22.14 11.43 16.29
CA LEU A 117 -23.59 11.23 16.15
C LEU A 117 -24.40 12.04 17.17
N GLY A 118 -23.88 12.18 18.39
CA GLY A 118 -24.57 12.77 19.55
C GLY A 118 -25.35 11.72 20.34
N ALA A 119 -25.48 11.91 21.65
CA ALA A 119 -26.00 10.88 22.57
C ALA A 119 -27.34 10.28 22.13
N LYS A 120 -28.32 11.13 21.76
CA LYS A 120 -29.64 10.68 21.30
C LYS A 120 -29.57 9.78 20.06
N GLU A 121 -28.70 10.12 19.11
CA GLU A 121 -28.57 9.35 17.88
C GLU A 121 -27.78 8.06 18.10
N VAL A 122 -26.79 8.08 19.01
CA VAL A 122 -26.10 6.85 19.44
C VAL A 122 -27.09 5.87 20.07
N ASP A 123 -27.98 6.31 20.96
CA ASP A 123 -28.99 5.44 21.58
C ASP A 123 -29.98 4.91 20.55
N ALA A 124 -30.42 5.74 19.60
CA ALA A 124 -31.27 5.32 18.49
C ALA A 124 -30.58 4.29 17.59
N THR A 125 -29.29 4.50 17.29
CA THR A 125 -28.45 3.58 16.51
C THR A 125 -28.30 2.23 17.22
N ARG A 126 -27.99 2.23 18.52
CA ARG A 126 -27.92 1.01 19.33
C ARG A 126 -29.23 0.24 19.30
N LYS A 127 -30.36 0.92 19.49
CA LYS A 127 -31.69 0.30 19.42
C LYS A 127 -31.96 -0.29 18.04
N ASN A 128 -31.63 0.44 16.97
CA ASN A 128 -31.84 -0.01 15.59
C ASN A 128 -30.98 -1.23 15.24
N LEU A 129 -29.74 -1.30 15.73
CA LEU A 129 -28.84 -2.43 15.55
C LEU A 129 -29.08 -3.59 16.53
N GLY A 130 -30.06 -3.46 17.45
CA GLY A 130 -30.31 -4.45 18.49
C GLY A 130 -29.13 -4.63 19.44
N TRP A 131 -28.39 -3.57 19.73
CA TRP A 131 -27.20 -3.57 20.60
C TRP A 131 -27.57 -3.16 22.04
N PRO A 132 -27.71 -4.11 22.98
CA PRO A 132 -28.19 -3.81 24.34
C PRO A 132 -27.08 -3.38 25.30
N TYR A 133 -25.83 -3.32 24.85
CA TYR A 133 -24.69 -3.13 25.73
C TYR A 133 -24.33 -1.66 25.93
N GLU A 134 -23.79 -1.38 27.11
CA GLU A 134 -23.30 -0.06 27.54
C GLU A 134 -22.12 0.45 26.68
N PRO A 135 -21.82 1.76 26.72
CA PRO A 135 -20.65 2.33 26.05
C PRO A 135 -19.35 1.59 26.38
N PHE A 136 -18.50 1.39 25.37
CA PHE A 136 -17.21 0.69 25.46
C PHE A 136 -17.29 -0.78 25.92
N HIS A 137 -18.48 -1.38 25.95
CA HIS A 137 -18.63 -2.80 26.21
C HIS A 137 -18.35 -3.63 24.95
N VAL A 138 -17.45 -4.61 25.06
CA VAL A 138 -17.21 -5.63 24.03
C VAL A 138 -17.68 -6.97 24.57
N PRO A 139 -18.72 -7.59 23.98
CA PRO A 139 -19.24 -8.89 24.40
C PRO A 139 -18.17 -9.98 24.37
N GLU A 140 -18.28 -10.94 25.28
CA GLU A 140 -17.25 -11.98 25.46
C GLU A 140 -17.15 -12.93 24.25
N ASP A 141 -18.26 -13.21 23.59
CA ASP A 141 -18.30 -13.97 22.34
C ASP A 141 -17.59 -13.24 21.19
N VAL A 142 -17.74 -11.92 21.09
CA VAL A 142 -16.98 -11.09 20.13
C VAL A 142 -15.49 -11.14 20.44
N LYS A 143 -15.09 -10.99 21.72
CA LYS A 143 -13.67 -11.11 22.11
C LYS A 143 -13.09 -12.46 21.74
N LYS A 144 -13.81 -13.55 22.05
CA LYS A 144 -13.42 -14.93 21.69
C LYS A 144 -13.35 -15.13 20.18
N HIS A 145 -14.29 -14.56 19.43
CA HIS A 145 -14.30 -14.65 17.97
C HIS A 145 -13.06 -13.99 17.36
N TRP A 146 -12.64 -12.84 17.89
CA TRP A 146 -11.42 -12.15 17.42
C TRP A 146 -10.14 -12.83 17.90
N SER A 147 -10.08 -13.22 19.19
CA SER A 147 -8.88 -13.80 19.78
C SER A 147 -8.56 -15.22 19.29
N ARG A 148 -9.52 -15.91 18.64
CA ARG A 148 -9.28 -17.23 18.02
C ARG A 148 -8.15 -17.23 16.99
N HIS A 149 -7.81 -16.08 16.40
CA HIS A 149 -6.74 -15.96 15.41
C HIS A 149 -5.34 -15.74 16.03
N ILE A 150 -5.24 -15.53 17.35
CA ILE A 150 -3.96 -15.42 18.05
C ILE A 150 -3.09 -16.68 17.85
N PRO A 151 -3.59 -17.91 18.12
CA PRO A 151 -2.80 -19.11 17.87
C PRO A 151 -2.46 -19.31 16.39
N ASP A 152 -3.37 -18.97 15.46
CA ASP A 152 -3.10 -19.06 14.02
C ASP A 152 -1.95 -18.12 13.62
N GLY A 153 -1.97 -16.87 14.10
CA GLY A 153 -0.90 -15.90 13.85
C GLY A 153 0.45 -16.37 14.38
N ALA A 154 0.48 -16.85 15.63
CA ALA A 154 1.69 -17.42 16.22
C ALA A 154 2.20 -18.65 15.44
N ALA A 155 1.30 -19.50 14.94
CA ALA A 155 1.65 -20.64 14.11
C ALA A 155 2.24 -20.21 12.76
N TYR A 156 1.68 -19.20 12.08
CA TYR A 156 2.23 -18.69 10.82
C TYR A 156 3.63 -18.09 11.00
N GLU A 157 3.85 -17.34 12.09
CA GLU A 157 5.16 -16.79 12.41
C GLU A 157 6.17 -17.91 12.75
N ALA A 158 5.77 -18.90 13.55
CA ALA A 158 6.61 -20.06 13.86
C ALA A 158 6.98 -20.85 12.60
N GLU A 159 6.03 -21.06 11.68
CA GLU A 159 6.26 -21.71 10.38
C GLU A 159 7.25 -20.88 9.52
N TRP A 160 7.07 -19.56 9.46
CA TRP A 160 7.97 -18.68 8.73
C TRP A 160 9.39 -18.72 9.30
N ASN A 161 9.53 -18.64 10.63
CA ASN A 161 10.82 -18.71 11.32
C ASN A 161 11.52 -20.05 11.09
N ALA A 162 10.77 -21.16 11.10
CA ALA A 162 11.31 -22.48 10.79
C ALA A 162 11.82 -22.57 9.34
N LYS A 163 11.02 -22.10 8.36
CA LYS A 163 11.44 -22.03 6.95
C LYS A 163 12.66 -21.14 6.76
N PHE A 164 12.73 -20.01 7.45
CA PHE A 164 13.86 -19.10 7.37
C PHE A 164 15.13 -19.70 7.97
N ALA A 165 15.02 -20.46 9.06
CA ALA A 165 16.15 -21.21 9.62
C ALA A 165 16.66 -22.32 8.67
N GLU A 166 15.79 -22.95 7.90
CA GLU A 166 16.19 -23.88 6.83
C GLU A 166 16.87 -23.15 5.67
N TYR A 167 16.33 -22.01 5.26
CA TYR A 167 16.92 -21.14 4.24
C TYR A 167 18.34 -20.72 4.64
N GLU A 168 18.54 -20.27 5.88
CA GLU A 168 19.85 -19.85 6.39
C GLU A 168 20.90 -20.96 6.41
N LYS A 169 20.50 -22.22 6.67
CA LYS A 169 21.42 -23.36 6.58
C LYS A 169 21.91 -23.62 5.16
N LYS A 170 21.08 -23.32 4.15
CA LYS A 170 21.37 -23.59 2.74
C LYS A 170 22.01 -22.39 2.02
N TYR A 171 21.63 -21.18 2.40
CA TYR A 171 21.99 -19.90 1.76
C TYR A 171 22.49 -18.92 2.82
N LYS A 172 23.64 -19.24 3.41
CA LYS A 172 24.14 -18.53 4.61
C LYS A 172 24.46 -17.06 4.33
N GLU A 173 25.00 -16.76 3.15
CA GLU A 173 25.36 -15.40 2.77
C GLU A 173 24.12 -14.57 2.47
N GLU A 174 23.19 -15.10 1.67
CA GLU A 174 21.95 -14.44 1.28
C GLU A 174 21.00 -14.24 2.46
N ALA A 175 20.94 -15.20 3.39
CA ALA A 175 20.18 -15.04 4.63
C ALA A 175 20.77 -13.95 5.54
N GLY A 176 22.11 -13.85 5.61
CA GLY A 176 22.78 -12.76 6.32
C GLY A 176 22.43 -11.40 5.72
N GLU A 177 22.52 -11.29 4.40
CA GLU A 177 22.15 -10.08 3.65
C GLU A 177 20.68 -9.69 3.88
N LEU A 178 19.75 -10.63 3.70
CA LEU A 178 18.33 -10.38 3.88
C LEU A 178 17.99 -9.96 5.32
N LYS A 179 18.63 -10.57 6.33
CA LYS A 179 18.48 -10.15 7.74
C LYS A 179 18.92 -8.70 7.94
N SER A 180 20.09 -8.33 7.43
CA SER A 180 20.58 -6.95 7.55
C SER A 180 19.67 -5.95 6.84
N ILE A 181 19.14 -6.28 5.66
CA ILE A 181 18.16 -5.43 4.96
C ILE A 181 16.89 -5.24 5.80
N ILE A 182 16.30 -6.33 6.29
CA ILE A 182 15.06 -6.29 7.09
C ILE A 182 15.25 -5.49 8.39
N ASN A 183 16.42 -5.60 9.02
CA ASN A 183 16.74 -4.89 10.26
C ASN A 183 17.24 -3.45 10.04
N GLY A 184 17.40 -3.01 8.79
CA GLY A 184 17.94 -1.67 8.47
C GLY A 184 19.43 -1.52 8.81
N GLU A 185 20.19 -2.60 8.86
CA GLU A 185 21.62 -2.62 9.16
C GLU A 185 22.43 -2.41 7.88
N LEU A 186 23.38 -1.46 7.92
CA LEU A 186 24.32 -1.25 6.83
C LEU A 186 25.52 -2.21 6.95
N PRO A 187 26.02 -2.77 5.83
CA PRO A 187 27.22 -3.60 5.85
C PRO A 187 28.43 -2.89 6.45
N ALA A 188 29.22 -3.58 7.28
CA ALA A 188 30.38 -2.99 7.93
C ALA A 188 31.38 -2.44 6.90
N GLY A 189 31.81 -1.19 7.07
CA GLY A 189 32.77 -0.56 6.17
C GLY A 189 32.20 -0.08 4.85
N TRP A 190 30.86 -0.04 4.68
CA TRP A 190 30.20 0.47 3.47
C TRP A 190 30.70 1.88 3.08
N GLU A 191 31.02 2.71 4.07
CA GLU A 191 31.46 4.09 3.90
C GLU A 191 32.80 4.18 3.17
N LYS A 192 33.64 3.13 3.27
CA LYS A 192 34.94 3.06 2.58
C LYS A 192 34.80 2.93 1.06
N ALA A 193 33.62 2.57 0.57
CA ALA A 193 33.35 2.56 -0.87
C ALA A 193 33.23 3.98 -1.45
N LEU A 194 32.92 4.98 -0.63
CA LEU A 194 32.70 6.35 -1.11
C LEU A 194 33.99 6.95 -1.71
N PRO A 195 33.91 7.56 -2.90
CA PRO A 195 35.01 8.34 -3.47
C PRO A 195 35.45 9.48 -2.53
N THR A 196 36.74 9.78 -2.55
CA THR A 196 37.31 10.96 -1.88
C THR A 196 37.62 12.03 -2.91
N TYR A 197 37.26 13.28 -2.61
CA TYR A 197 37.54 14.44 -3.46
C TYR A 197 38.46 15.41 -2.71
N THR A 198 39.49 15.88 -3.39
CA THR A 198 40.50 16.82 -2.85
C THR A 198 40.54 18.10 -3.70
N PRO A 199 41.21 19.18 -3.25
CA PRO A 199 41.36 20.40 -4.05
C PRO A 199 42.04 20.18 -5.42
N GLU A 200 42.82 19.10 -5.57
CA GLU A 200 43.49 18.71 -6.82
C GLU A 200 42.58 17.89 -7.75
N SER A 201 41.43 17.43 -7.26
CA SER A 201 40.45 16.70 -8.07
C SER A 201 39.85 17.65 -9.12
N PRO A 202 39.65 17.20 -10.38
CA PRO A 202 39.00 18.03 -11.39
C PRO A 202 37.63 18.52 -10.93
N ALA A 203 37.33 19.79 -11.24
CA ALA A 203 36.03 20.37 -10.93
C ALA A 203 34.92 19.60 -11.68
N ASP A 204 33.85 19.26 -10.96
CA ASP A 204 32.70 18.57 -11.51
C ASP A 204 31.41 19.05 -10.83
N ALA A 205 30.27 18.89 -11.51
CA ALA A 205 28.97 19.24 -10.94
C ALA A 205 28.62 18.28 -9.80
N THR A 206 28.03 18.79 -8.71
CA THR A 206 27.68 17.97 -7.53
C THR A 206 26.70 16.84 -7.84
N ARG A 207 25.85 16.98 -8.87
CA ARG A 207 25.01 15.87 -9.39
C ARG A 207 25.83 14.72 -9.96
N ASN A 208 26.95 14.99 -10.61
CA ASN A 208 27.85 13.96 -11.13
C ASN A 208 28.59 13.27 -9.98
N LEU A 209 29.01 14.04 -8.98
CA LEU A 209 29.60 13.48 -7.74
C LEU A 209 28.58 12.60 -7.00
N SER A 210 27.30 13.00 -6.96
CA SER A 210 26.21 12.19 -6.42
C SER A 210 26.07 10.86 -7.17
N GLN A 211 26.12 10.86 -8.50
CA GLN A 211 26.13 9.62 -9.30
C GLN A 211 27.29 8.69 -8.95
N GLN A 212 28.49 9.26 -8.78
CA GLN A 212 29.68 8.50 -8.41
C GLN A 212 29.48 7.83 -7.04
N ASN A 213 28.95 8.57 -6.07
CA ASN A 213 28.61 8.03 -4.75
C ASN A 213 27.55 6.92 -4.85
N LEU A 214 26.44 7.15 -5.55
CA LEU A 214 25.37 6.15 -5.73
C LEU A 214 25.92 4.84 -6.32
N ASN A 215 26.75 4.93 -7.36
CA ASN A 215 27.33 3.75 -8.02
C ASN A 215 28.44 3.07 -7.22
N ALA A 216 29.11 3.79 -6.32
CA ALA A 216 30.02 3.20 -5.35
C ALA A 216 29.25 2.43 -4.27
N LEU A 217 28.19 3.03 -3.73
CA LEU A 217 27.35 2.45 -2.68
C LEU A 217 26.56 1.23 -3.17
N ALA A 218 26.03 1.25 -4.38
CA ALA A 218 25.24 0.15 -4.95
C ALA A 218 26.03 -1.18 -5.07
N LYS A 219 27.37 -1.14 -4.98
CA LYS A 219 28.23 -2.32 -4.94
C LYS A 219 28.30 -3.00 -3.58
N VAL A 220 28.08 -2.23 -2.51
CA VAL A 220 28.34 -2.66 -1.14
C VAL A 220 27.12 -2.56 -0.23
N ILE A 221 26.03 -1.92 -0.67
CA ILE A 221 24.75 -1.85 0.03
C ILE A 221 23.70 -2.62 -0.79
N PRO A 222 23.42 -3.89 -0.44
CA PRO A 222 22.53 -4.73 -1.23
C PRO A 222 21.06 -4.26 -1.24
N GLY A 223 20.62 -3.57 -0.19
CA GLY A 223 19.28 -2.98 -0.12
C GLY A 223 19.12 -1.65 -0.87
N LEU A 224 20.17 -1.12 -1.51
CA LEU A 224 20.09 0.17 -2.20
C LEU A 224 19.40 0.00 -3.56
N LEU A 225 18.19 0.55 -3.66
CA LEU A 225 17.44 0.73 -4.88
C LEU A 225 16.83 2.13 -4.90
N GLY A 226 16.50 2.62 -6.08
CA GLY A 226 15.96 3.97 -6.22
C GLY A 226 15.83 4.37 -7.67
N GLY A 227 15.56 5.64 -7.93
CA GLY A 227 15.38 6.05 -9.31
C GLY A 227 15.07 7.52 -9.49
N SER A 228 14.21 7.81 -10.46
CA SER A 228 13.89 9.19 -10.84
C SER A 228 12.51 9.30 -11.48
N ALA A 229 11.90 10.47 -11.29
CA ALA A 229 10.70 10.89 -11.99
C ALA A 229 11.07 11.48 -13.37
N ASP A 230 11.29 10.59 -14.35
CA ASP A 230 11.67 10.91 -15.74
C ASP A 230 12.93 11.77 -15.96
N LEU A 231 13.78 11.88 -14.94
CA LEU A 231 14.95 12.76 -14.98
C LEU A 231 16.25 12.02 -14.66
N ALA A 232 16.29 10.69 -14.79
CA ALA A 232 17.42 9.89 -14.31
C ALA A 232 18.77 10.29 -14.93
N SER A 233 18.78 10.63 -16.22
CA SER A 233 19.96 11.13 -16.93
C SER A 233 20.32 12.57 -16.56
N SER A 234 19.33 13.42 -16.28
CA SER A 234 19.54 14.82 -15.90
C SER A 234 19.98 14.97 -14.43
N ASN A 235 19.42 14.14 -13.55
CA ASN A 235 19.68 14.08 -12.12
C ASN A 235 20.89 13.19 -11.79
N MET A 236 21.31 12.37 -12.76
CA MET A 236 22.45 11.47 -12.64
C MET A 236 22.25 10.40 -11.55
N THR A 237 21.05 9.79 -11.47
CA THR A 237 20.69 8.85 -10.38
C THR A 237 20.73 7.37 -10.75
N LEU A 238 21.09 7.01 -12.00
CA LEU A 238 21.12 5.61 -12.43
C LEU A 238 22.22 4.80 -11.75
N LEU A 239 21.83 3.63 -11.24
CA LEU A 239 22.71 2.57 -10.77
C LEU A 239 23.16 1.74 -11.98
N LYS A 240 24.34 2.04 -12.51
CA LYS A 240 24.86 1.52 -13.79
C LYS A 240 25.04 -0.01 -13.84
N MET A 241 25.11 -0.66 -12.68
CA MET A 241 25.26 -2.12 -12.59
C MET A 241 23.93 -2.88 -12.65
N PHE A 242 22.81 -2.17 -12.55
CA PHE A 242 21.48 -2.74 -12.51
C PHE A 242 20.66 -2.24 -13.71
N GLY A 243 19.76 -3.08 -14.18
CA GLY A 243 18.70 -2.74 -15.11
C GLY A 243 17.53 -2.01 -14.43
N ASP A 244 16.38 -2.05 -15.09
CA ASP A 244 15.16 -1.37 -14.65
C ASP A 244 14.20 -2.34 -13.96
N PHE A 245 13.66 -1.90 -12.82
CA PHE A 245 12.57 -2.62 -12.16
C PHE A 245 11.33 -2.59 -13.06
N GLN A 246 10.90 -3.76 -13.49
CA GLN A 246 9.70 -3.97 -14.30
C GLN A 246 8.98 -5.23 -13.84
N LYS A 247 7.76 -5.45 -14.37
CA LYS A 247 6.98 -6.67 -14.11
C LYS A 247 7.78 -7.96 -14.33
N ASP A 248 8.57 -8.01 -15.39
CA ASP A 248 9.35 -9.19 -15.79
C ASP A 248 10.79 -9.20 -15.25
N THR A 249 11.24 -8.10 -14.64
CA THR A 249 12.58 -7.94 -14.05
C THR A 249 12.50 -7.33 -12.63
N PRO A 250 11.76 -7.94 -11.70
CA PRO A 250 11.54 -7.40 -10.36
C PRO A 250 12.80 -7.37 -9.47
N GLU A 251 13.86 -8.07 -9.85
CA GLU A 251 15.17 -8.08 -9.17
C GLU A 251 16.00 -6.81 -9.41
N GLU A 252 15.63 -6.02 -10.42
CA GLU A 252 16.38 -4.83 -10.82
C GLU A 252 16.12 -3.62 -9.92
N ARG A 253 17.08 -2.69 -9.87
CA ARG A 253 17.15 -1.66 -8.83
C ARG A 253 16.93 -0.22 -9.28
N ASN A 254 16.81 0.02 -10.59
CA ASN A 254 16.45 1.34 -11.10
C ASN A 254 14.92 1.43 -11.26
N VAL A 255 14.29 2.27 -10.44
CA VAL A 255 12.84 2.51 -10.50
C VAL A 255 12.54 3.70 -11.42
N ARG A 256 11.69 3.49 -12.42
CA ARG A 256 11.26 4.53 -13.36
C ARG A 256 9.89 5.04 -12.93
N TYR A 257 9.86 6.18 -12.24
CA TYR A 257 8.61 6.77 -11.75
C TYR A 257 7.87 7.61 -12.80
N LEU A 258 8.52 7.92 -13.93
CA LEU A 258 8.01 8.85 -14.95
C LEU A 258 7.59 10.21 -14.33
N TYR A 259 6.68 10.98 -14.93
CA TYR A 259 6.24 12.30 -14.43
C TYR A 259 5.36 12.25 -13.17
N GLN A 260 5.61 11.33 -12.24
CA GLN A 260 4.81 11.13 -11.03
C GLN A 260 5.53 11.62 -9.76
N GLN A 261 5.84 12.92 -9.73
CA GLN A 261 6.74 13.50 -8.74
C GLN A 261 6.17 13.49 -7.32
N ILE A 262 4.85 13.59 -7.17
CA ILE A 262 4.21 13.62 -5.84
C ILE A 262 4.26 12.22 -5.22
N HIS A 263 4.07 11.16 -6.03
CA HIS A 263 4.22 9.78 -5.57
C HIS A 263 5.63 9.45 -5.05
N VAL A 264 6.70 9.92 -5.72
CA VAL A 264 8.10 9.65 -5.32
C VAL A 264 8.42 10.17 -3.90
N CYS A 265 7.70 11.18 -3.43
CA CYS A 265 7.92 11.81 -2.12
C CYS A 265 7.16 11.14 -0.97
N LEU A 266 6.30 10.15 -1.23
CA LEU A 266 5.69 9.35 -0.17
C LEU A 266 6.80 8.50 0.46
N LYS A 267 7.20 8.90 1.67
CA LYS A 267 8.19 8.17 2.48
C LYS A 267 7.76 6.71 2.65
N PHE A 268 8.63 5.79 2.23
CA PHE A 268 8.70 4.45 2.80
C PHE A 268 9.16 4.53 4.27
#